data_AF-A0A7V8IXG4-F1
#
_entry.id   AF-A0A7V8IXG4-F1
#
_cell.length_a   1.000
_cell.length_b   1.000
_cell.length_c   1.000
_cell.angle_alpha   90.00
_cell.angle_beta   90.00
_cell.angle_gamma   90.00
#
_symmetry.space_group_name_H-M   'P 1'
#
loop_
_entity.id
_entity.type
_entity.pdbx_description
1 polymer ?
#
loop_
_entity_poly.entity_id
_entity_poly.type
_entity_poly.pdbx_seq_one_letter_code
_entity_poly.pdbx_strand_id
1 'polypeptide(L)'
;MIMSDVASIVATVLAALLAMPCIALLYGTFFPGFARRAELKVTRNPILTFVTGLFVTGLVMGFALILAQGNAAFKFLSAIVAMGGGWAALSGMSGIAARIGHATSSPVDKDRPWRAIVRGSVILEMACLFPLVGWLLIYPIALVLGMGAAALALIPSAAPQAAPLPVQ
;
A
#
# COMPACT_ATOMS: atom_id res chain seq x y z
N MET A 1 12.83 1.15 -32.03
CA MET A 1 12.68 0.24 -30.87
C MET A 1 13.32 -1.08 -31.24
N ILE A 2 14.41 -1.44 -30.58
CA ILE A 2 15.12 -2.70 -30.79
C ILE A 2 14.47 -3.76 -29.87
N MET A 3 14.68 -5.06 -30.13
CA MET A 3 14.13 -6.15 -29.31
C MET A 3 14.44 -5.99 -27.81
N SER A 4 15.59 -5.39 -27.48
CA SER A 4 15.98 -5.02 -26.11
C SER A 4 14.98 -4.08 -25.43
N ASP A 5 14.48 -3.08 -26.16
CA ASP A 5 13.60 -2.05 -25.60
C ASP A 5 12.25 -2.65 -25.21
N VAL A 6 11.73 -3.53 -26.06
CA VAL A 6 10.48 -4.26 -25.79
C VAL A 6 10.66 -5.18 -24.59
N ALA A 7 11.77 -5.92 -24.52
CA ALA A 7 12.06 -6.79 -23.37
C ALA A 7 12.16 -5.99 -22.06
N SER A 8 12.81 -4.82 -22.08
CA SER A 8 12.89 -3.93 -20.92
C SER A 8 11.52 -3.43 -20.48
N ILE A 9 10.68 -2.97 -21.41
CA ILE A 9 9.32 -2.50 -21.08
C ILE A 9 8.49 -3.63 -20.48
N VAL A 10 8.48 -4.81 -21.11
CA VAL A 10 7.74 -5.98 -20.60
C VAL A 10 8.22 -6.37 -19.21
N ALA A 11 9.54 -6.40 -18.99
CA ALA A 11 10.12 -6.71 -17.69
C ALA A 11 9.72 -5.68 -16.63
N THR A 12 9.76 -4.38 -16.94
CA THR A 12 9.34 -3.32 -16.01
C THR A 12 7.86 -3.43 -15.65
N VAL A 13 6.99 -3.69 -16.63
CA VAL A 13 5.55 -3.86 -16.39
C VAL A 13 5.30 -5.09 -15.52
N LEU A 14 5.93 -6.23 -15.82
CA LEU A 14 5.80 -7.44 -15.00
C LEU A 14 6.33 -7.23 -13.57
N ALA A 15 7.45 -6.54 -13.42
CA ALA A 15 8.00 -6.22 -12.11
C ALA A 15 7.05 -5.33 -11.31
N ALA A 16 6.45 -4.32 -11.94
CA ALA A 16 5.44 -3.46 -11.30
C ALA A 16 4.22 -4.28 -10.86
N LEU A 17 3.66 -5.09 -11.76
CA LEU A 17 2.49 -5.96 -11.51
C LEU A 17 2.72 -6.95 -10.36
N LEU A 18 3.95 -7.40 -10.16
CA LEU A 18 4.32 -8.31 -9.07
C LEU A 18 4.65 -7.58 -7.77
N ALA A 19 5.14 -6.34 -7.84
CA ALA A 19 5.62 -5.62 -6.67
C ALA A 19 4.51 -5.40 -5.63
N MET A 20 3.34 -4.89 -6.04
CA MET A 20 2.28 -4.56 -5.10
C MET A 20 1.68 -5.81 -4.42
N PRO A 21 1.33 -6.90 -5.13
CA PRO A 21 0.85 -8.13 -4.49
C PRO A 21 1.88 -8.74 -3.54
N CYS A 22 3.16 -8.74 -3.93
CA CYS A 22 4.25 -9.24 -3.08
C CYS A 22 4.39 -8.41 -1.79
N ILE A 23 4.35 -7.09 -1.89
CA ILE A 23 4.42 -6.20 -0.72
C ILE A 23 3.17 -6.36 0.16
N ALA A 24 1.98 -6.41 -0.44
CA ALA A 24 0.74 -6.62 0.29
C ALA A 24 0.73 -7.95 1.06
N LEU A 25 1.22 -9.03 0.43
CA LEU A 25 1.42 -10.32 1.08
C LEU A 25 2.47 -10.25 2.19
N LEU A 26 3.63 -9.62 1.94
CA LEU A 26 4.70 -9.48 2.92
C LEU A 26 4.18 -8.82 4.19
N TYR A 27 3.51 -7.67 4.08
CA TYR A 27 2.96 -6.96 5.24
C TYR A 27 1.75 -7.66 5.86
N GLY A 28 0.90 -8.28 5.04
CA GLY A 28 -0.24 -9.06 5.51
C GLY A 28 0.15 -10.29 6.33
N THR A 29 1.31 -10.90 6.03
CA THR A 29 1.79 -12.14 6.67
C THR A 29 2.77 -11.88 7.80
N PHE A 30 3.77 -11.01 7.62
CA PHE A 30 4.77 -10.71 8.65
C PHE A 30 4.22 -9.78 9.75
N PHE A 31 3.32 -8.87 9.40
CA PHE A 31 2.77 -7.88 10.32
C PHE A 31 1.23 -7.86 10.29
N PRO A 32 0.55 -8.99 10.58
CA PRO A 32 -0.90 -9.12 10.42
C PRO A 32 -1.69 -8.10 11.27
N GLY A 33 -1.16 -7.73 12.44
CA GLY A 33 -1.75 -6.69 13.29
C GLY A 33 -1.65 -5.28 12.69
N PHE A 34 -0.60 -4.97 11.92
CA PHE A 34 -0.51 -3.72 11.18
C PHE A 34 -1.49 -3.71 10.00
N ALA A 35 -1.47 -4.76 9.18
CA ALA A 35 -2.35 -4.86 8.02
C ALA A 35 -3.84 -4.79 8.40
N ARG A 36 -4.25 -5.49 9.47
CA ARG A 36 -5.62 -5.43 10.01
C ARG A 36 -5.98 -4.04 10.53
N ARG A 37 -5.08 -3.36 11.24
CA ARG A 37 -5.32 -1.97 11.68
C ARG A 37 -5.48 -1.03 10.48
N ALA A 38 -4.62 -1.16 9.47
CA ALA A 38 -4.70 -0.37 8.25
C ALA A 38 -6.05 -0.60 7.53
N GLU A 39 -6.46 -1.86 7.37
CA GLU A 39 -7.77 -2.23 6.80
C GLU A 39 -8.94 -1.61 7.57
N LEU A 40 -8.92 -1.71 8.90
CA LEU A 40 -9.98 -1.17 9.76
C LEU A 40 -10.08 0.36 9.64
N LYS A 41 -8.96 1.08 9.55
CA LYS A 41 -8.97 2.55 9.41
C LYS A 41 -9.56 2.97 8.06
N VAL A 42 -9.12 2.31 6.98
CA VAL A 42 -9.66 2.53 5.61
C VAL A 42 -11.14 2.24 5.55
N THR A 43 -11.61 1.19 6.23
CA THR A 43 -13.02 0.77 6.21
C THR A 43 -13.90 1.67 7.07
N ARG A 44 -13.46 2.00 8.29
CA ARG A 44 -14.26 2.76 9.25
C ARG A 44 -14.38 4.23 8.87
N ASN A 45 -13.28 4.86 8.47
CA ASN A 45 -13.23 6.29 8.18
C ASN A 45 -12.34 6.55 6.94
N PRO A 46 -12.82 6.27 5.71
CA PRO A 46 -12.03 6.43 4.50
C PRO A 46 -11.61 7.89 4.26
N ILE A 47 -12.51 8.85 4.53
CA ILE A 47 -12.22 10.29 4.34
C ILE A 47 -11.12 10.75 5.30
N LEU A 48 -11.20 10.41 6.59
CA LEU A 48 -10.18 10.77 7.56
C LEU A 48 -8.83 10.12 7.21
N THR A 49 -8.85 8.86 6.76
CA THR A 49 -7.66 8.15 6.30
C THR A 49 -7.04 8.84 5.10
N PHE A 50 -7.84 9.27 4.12
CA PHE A 50 -7.37 10.01 2.96
C PHE A 50 -6.78 11.37 3.33
N VAL A 51 -7.48 12.16 4.16
CA VAL A 51 -7.01 13.49 4.59
C VAL A 51 -5.72 13.39 5.41
N THR A 52 -5.64 12.39 6.31
CA THR A 52 -4.41 12.11 7.07
C THR A 52 -3.28 11.72 6.12
N GLY A 53 -3.57 10.86 5.16
CA GLY A 53 -2.63 10.47 4.11
C GLY A 53 -2.13 11.67 3.34
N LEU A 54 -3.02 12.57 2.91
CA LEU A 54 -2.66 13.74 2.11
C LEU A 54 -1.74 14.67 2.89
N PHE A 55 -2.06 14.90 4.17
CA PHE A 55 -1.23 15.70 5.07
C PHE A 55 0.15 15.07 5.28
N VAL A 56 0.20 13.78 5.60
CA VAL A 56 1.46 13.06 5.87
C VAL A 56 2.31 12.94 4.60
N THR A 57 1.71 12.61 3.46
CA THR A 57 2.41 12.59 2.15
C THR A 57 2.96 13.97 1.83
N GLY A 58 2.18 15.04 2.05
CA GLY A 58 2.63 16.42 1.86
C GLY A 58 3.83 16.78 2.74
N LEU A 59 3.80 16.39 4.02
CA LEU A 59 4.92 16.59 4.95
C LEU A 59 6.17 15.82 4.53
N VAL A 60 6.04 14.53 4.22
CA VAL A 60 7.17 13.68 3.82
C VAL A 60 7.78 14.19 2.52
N MET A 61 6.95 14.51 1.52
CA MET A 61 7.42 15.01 0.23
C MET A 61 8.03 16.41 0.37
N GLY A 62 7.38 17.32 1.10
CA GLY A 62 7.91 18.66 1.37
C GLY A 62 9.25 18.61 2.08
N PHE A 63 9.38 17.76 3.10
CA PHE A 63 10.64 17.55 3.82
C PHE A 63 11.73 16.97 2.92
N ALA A 64 11.41 15.94 2.12
CA ALA A 64 12.35 15.37 1.15
C ALA A 64 12.82 16.41 0.13
N LEU A 65 11.91 17.24 -0.41
CA LEU A 65 12.25 18.28 -1.38
C LEU A 65 13.15 19.36 -0.79
N ILE A 66 12.93 19.77 0.46
CA ILE A 66 13.81 20.72 1.16
C ILE A 66 15.21 20.14 1.34
N LEU A 67 15.31 18.88 1.79
CA LEU A 67 16.60 18.19 1.95
C LEU A 67 17.34 18.04 0.61
N ALA A 68 16.61 17.83 -0.49
CA ALA A 68 17.22 17.67 -1.82
C ALA A 68 17.96 18.94 -2.32
N GLN A 69 17.68 20.12 -1.76
CA GLN A 69 18.38 21.37 -2.09
C GLN A 69 19.73 21.52 -1.36
N GLY A 70 20.03 20.66 -0.39
CA GLY A 70 21.25 20.73 0.40
C GLY A 70 22.48 20.13 -0.27
N ASN A 71 23.53 19.93 0.53
CA ASN A 71 24.76 19.25 0.12
C ASN A 71 24.53 17.75 -0.21
N ALA A 72 25.59 17.04 -0.61
CA ALA A 72 25.50 15.62 -0.97
C ALA A 72 24.90 14.73 0.14
N ALA A 73 25.19 15.01 1.41
CA ALA A 73 24.64 14.26 2.53
C ALA A 73 23.12 14.50 2.68
N PHE A 74 22.66 15.74 2.55
CA PHE A 74 21.24 16.07 2.58
C PHE A 74 20.46 15.47 1.40
N LYS A 75 21.07 15.43 0.20
CA LYS A 75 20.49 14.73 -0.96
C LYS A 75 20.32 13.24 -0.71
N PHE A 76 21.33 12.60 -0.13
CA PHE A 76 21.22 11.19 0.26
C PHE A 76 20.12 10.97 1.30
N LEU A 77 20.03 11.84 2.30
CA LEU A 77 18.96 11.79 3.31
C LEU A 77 17.57 12.00 2.68
N SER A 78 17.44 12.90 1.70
CA SER A 78 16.19 13.12 0.97
C SER A 78 15.71 11.86 0.25
N ALA A 79 16.64 11.11 -0.36
CA ALA A 79 16.33 9.85 -1.02
C ALA A 79 15.84 8.80 -0.02
N ILE A 80 16.47 8.71 1.16
CA ILE A 80 16.03 7.82 2.24
C ILE A 80 14.61 8.19 2.71
N VAL A 81 14.34 9.47 2.94
CA VAL A 81 13.02 9.95 3.37
C VAL A 81 11.95 9.63 2.32
N ALA A 82 12.22 9.93 1.05
CA ALA A 82 11.29 9.65 -0.05
C ALA A 82 11.04 8.14 -0.20
N MET A 83 12.10 7.33 -0.13
CA MET A 83 11.98 5.87 -0.24
C MET A 83 11.25 5.26 0.95
N GLY A 84 11.53 5.73 2.17
CA GLY A 84 10.81 5.34 3.38
C GLY A 84 9.33 5.71 3.33
N GLY A 85 9.00 6.91 2.83
CA GLY A 85 7.62 7.35 2.59
C GLY A 85 6.89 6.48 1.57
N GLY A 86 7.54 6.16 0.45
CA GLY A 86 7.02 5.25 -0.55
C GLY A 86 6.75 3.86 0.02
N TRP A 87 7.71 3.31 0.77
CA TRP A 87 7.54 2.03 1.47
C TRP A 87 6.38 2.04 2.48
N ALA A 88 6.23 3.12 3.24
CA ALA A 88 5.11 3.28 4.17
C ALA A 88 3.77 3.29 3.42
N ALA A 89 3.65 4.05 2.33
CA ALA A 89 2.45 4.08 1.51
C ALA A 89 2.11 2.69 0.94
N LEU A 90 3.09 2.00 0.36
CA LEU A 90 2.94 0.63 -0.16
C LEU A 90 2.52 -0.36 0.94
N SER A 91 3.10 -0.23 2.13
CA SER A 91 2.73 -1.08 3.28
C SER A 91 1.27 -0.87 3.69
N GLY A 92 0.77 0.38 3.72
CA GLY A 92 -0.61 0.66 4.07
C GLY A 92 -1.61 0.25 2.99
N MET A 93 -1.19 0.19 1.72
CA MET A 93 -2.00 -0.39 0.65
C MET A 93 -2.31 -1.88 0.86
N SER A 94 -1.55 -2.59 1.71
CA SER A 94 -1.91 -3.96 2.13
C SER A 94 -3.28 -4.02 2.83
N GLY A 95 -3.63 -3.01 3.62
CA GLY A 95 -4.94 -2.90 4.26
C GLY A 95 -6.06 -2.59 3.27
N ILE A 96 -5.76 -1.81 2.22
CA ILE A 96 -6.71 -1.56 1.11
C ILE A 96 -6.95 -2.85 0.33
N ALA A 97 -5.88 -3.57 -0.02
CA ALA A 97 -5.96 -4.88 -0.67
C ALA A 97 -6.75 -5.88 0.19
N ALA A 98 -6.49 -5.96 1.50
CA ALA A 98 -7.25 -6.82 2.41
C ALA A 98 -8.75 -6.50 2.38
N ARG A 99 -9.13 -5.22 2.45
CA ARG A 99 -10.53 -4.79 2.36
C ARG A 99 -11.19 -5.23 1.05
N ILE A 100 -10.55 -4.99 -0.08
CA ILE A 100 -11.06 -5.39 -1.41
C ILE A 100 -11.18 -6.92 -1.49
N GLY A 101 -10.18 -7.62 -0.95
CA GLY A 101 -10.15 -9.07 -0.84
C GLY A 101 -11.32 -9.63 -0.04
N HIS A 102 -11.58 -9.08 1.15
CA HIS A 102 -12.70 -9.50 1.99
C HIS A 102 -14.06 -9.17 1.37
N ALA A 103 -14.19 -8.01 0.70
CA ALA A 103 -15.39 -7.64 -0.03
C ALA A 103 -15.69 -8.57 -1.22
N THR A 104 -14.69 -9.30 -1.72
CA THR A 104 -14.83 -10.26 -2.82
C THR A 104 -14.64 -11.71 -2.38
N SER A 105 -14.57 -11.96 -1.06
CA SER A 105 -14.28 -13.28 -0.50
C SER A 105 -15.34 -14.31 -0.89
N SER A 106 -14.88 -15.53 -1.23
CA SER A 106 -15.75 -16.67 -1.50
C SER A 106 -15.87 -17.54 -0.24
N PRO A 107 -16.97 -18.28 -0.03
CA PRO A 107 -17.07 -19.26 1.05
C PRO A 107 -15.92 -20.28 1.12
N VAL A 108 -15.25 -20.54 -0.02
CA VAL A 108 -14.08 -21.44 -0.14
C VAL A 108 -12.80 -20.83 0.45
N ASP A 109 -12.75 -19.52 0.68
CA ASP A 109 -11.56 -18.80 1.13
C ASP A 109 -11.50 -18.61 2.66
N LYS A 110 -12.49 -19.11 3.41
CA LYS A 110 -12.61 -18.93 4.87
C LYS A 110 -11.36 -19.35 5.65
N ASP A 111 -10.70 -20.41 5.22
CA ASP A 111 -9.56 -21.00 5.93
C ASP A 111 -8.21 -20.39 5.49
N ARG A 112 -8.21 -19.46 4.52
CA ARG A 112 -6.98 -18.96 3.86
C ARG A 112 -6.98 -17.43 3.70
N PRO A 113 -6.73 -16.67 4.77
CA PRO A 113 -6.81 -15.20 4.76
C PRO A 113 -5.85 -14.54 3.75
N TRP A 114 -4.72 -15.17 3.45
CA TRP A 114 -3.78 -14.67 2.44
C TRP A 114 -4.40 -14.60 1.03
N ARG A 115 -5.37 -15.47 0.71
CA ARG A 115 -6.04 -15.47 -0.61
C ARG A 115 -6.85 -14.21 -0.84
N ALA A 116 -7.51 -13.72 0.21
CA ALA A 116 -8.23 -12.45 0.13
C ALA A 116 -7.26 -11.31 -0.20
N ILE A 117 -6.11 -11.24 0.49
CA ILE A 117 -5.09 -10.20 0.25
C ILE A 117 -4.56 -10.27 -1.20
N VAL A 118 -4.23 -11.47 -1.70
CA VAL A 118 -3.78 -11.64 -3.09
C VAL A 118 -4.84 -11.14 -4.07
N ARG A 119 -6.08 -11.61 -3.93
CA ARG A 119 -7.18 -11.22 -4.82
C ARG A 119 -7.41 -9.71 -4.80
N GLY A 120 -7.44 -9.10 -3.62
CA GLY A 120 -7.60 -7.66 -3.49
C GLY A 120 -6.43 -6.87 -4.07
N SER A 121 -5.20 -7.33 -3.89
CA SER A 121 -4.02 -6.71 -4.49
C SER A 121 -4.02 -6.80 -6.01
N VAL A 122 -4.43 -7.94 -6.58
CA VAL A 122 -4.56 -8.13 -8.03
C VAL A 122 -5.64 -7.22 -8.59
N ILE A 123 -6.81 -7.14 -7.95
CA ILE A 123 -7.88 -6.23 -8.38
C ILE A 123 -7.40 -4.78 -8.38
N LEU A 124 -6.69 -4.37 -7.31
CA LEU A 124 -6.17 -3.01 -7.20
C LEU A 124 -5.08 -2.71 -8.24
N GLU A 125 -4.15 -3.64 -8.48
CA GLU A 125 -3.15 -3.57 -9.56
C GLU A 125 -3.79 -3.42 -10.94
N MET A 126 -4.75 -4.29 -11.27
CA MET A 126 -5.46 -4.22 -12.55
C MET A 126 -6.20 -2.89 -12.72
N ALA A 127 -6.75 -2.36 -11.65
CA ALA A 127 -7.39 -1.05 -11.65
C ALA A 127 -6.38 0.09 -11.87
N CYS A 128 -5.18 -0.01 -11.27
CA CYS A 128 -4.07 0.92 -11.47
C CYS A 128 -3.46 0.82 -12.88
N LEU A 129 -3.52 -0.33 -13.54
CA LEU A 129 -2.99 -0.52 -14.89
C LEU A 129 -3.80 0.24 -15.96
N PHE A 130 -5.06 0.55 -15.66
CA PHE A 130 -5.93 1.26 -16.61
C PHE A 130 -5.38 2.65 -16.93
N PRO A 131 -5.17 3.01 -18.20
CA PRO A 131 -4.66 4.32 -18.56
C PRO A 131 -5.65 5.41 -18.14
N LEU A 132 -5.14 6.61 -17.84
CA LEU A 132 -5.87 7.77 -17.32
C LEU A 132 -6.50 7.54 -15.94
N VAL A 133 -7.50 6.65 -15.82
CA VAL A 133 -8.21 6.42 -14.55
C VAL A 133 -7.31 5.73 -13.53
N GLY A 134 -6.58 4.70 -13.93
CA GLY A 134 -5.64 4.01 -13.06
C GLY A 134 -4.53 4.93 -12.58
N TRP A 135 -3.87 5.65 -13.50
CA TRP A 135 -2.68 6.44 -13.17
C TRP A 135 -2.96 7.80 -12.52
N LEU A 136 -4.02 8.51 -12.94
CA LEU A 136 -4.31 9.86 -12.45
C LEU A 136 -5.31 9.88 -11.29
N LEU A 137 -6.12 8.84 -11.14
CA LEU A 137 -7.14 8.79 -10.09
C LEU A 137 -6.87 7.67 -9.08
N ILE A 138 -6.87 6.42 -9.52
CA ILE A 138 -6.84 5.27 -8.60
C ILE A 138 -5.49 5.17 -7.89
N TYR A 139 -4.38 5.22 -8.62
CA TYR A 139 -3.04 5.04 -8.07
C TYR A 139 -2.65 6.17 -7.09
N PRO A 140 -2.85 7.46 -7.40
CA PRO A 140 -2.55 8.54 -6.45
C PRO A 140 -3.45 8.47 -5.21
N ILE A 141 -4.74 8.17 -5.39
CA ILE A 141 -5.67 8.00 -4.26
C ILE A 141 -5.25 6.81 -3.40
N ALA A 142 -4.87 5.68 -4.00
CA ALA A 142 -4.42 4.48 -3.30
C ALA A 142 -3.11 4.73 -2.53
N LEU A 143 -2.16 5.47 -3.10
CA LEU A 143 -0.93 5.87 -2.40
C LEU A 143 -1.22 6.78 -1.20
N VAL A 144 -2.08 7.78 -1.38
CA VAL A 144 -2.48 8.70 -0.30
C VAL A 144 -3.23 7.95 0.79
N LEU A 145 -4.23 7.13 0.44
CA LEU A 145 -4.93 6.27 1.39
C LEU A 145 -3.99 5.30 2.08
N GLY A 146 -3.05 4.71 1.35
CA GLY A 146 -2.03 3.80 1.87
C GLY A 146 -1.16 4.50 2.90
N MET A 147 -0.69 5.71 2.60
CA MET A 147 0.10 6.50 3.55
C MET A 147 -0.69 6.84 4.81
N GLY A 148 -1.95 7.25 4.67
CA GLY A 148 -2.82 7.55 5.80
C GLY A 148 -3.14 6.31 6.63
N ALA A 149 -3.39 5.18 5.98
CA ALA A 149 -3.65 3.91 6.63
C ALA A 149 -2.41 3.44 7.41
N ALA A 150 -1.23 3.56 6.82
CA ALA A 150 0.03 3.24 7.49
C ALA A 150 0.27 4.13 8.71
N ALA A 151 0.15 5.45 8.57
CA ALA A 151 0.33 6.41 9.65
C ALA A 151 -0.64 6.13 10.83
N LEU A 152 -1.93 5.94 10.52
CA LEU A 152 -2.95 5.65 11.54
C LEU A 152 -2.83 4.25 12.14
N ALA A 153 -2.29 3.29 11.38
CA ALA A 153 -2.03 1.94 11.87
C ALA A 153 -0.83 1.89 12.81
N LEU A 154 0.13 2.80 12.70
CA LEU A 154 1.23 2.89 13.67
C LEU A 154 0.78 3.39 15.04
N ILE A 155 -0.30 4.18 15.10
CA ILE A 155 -0.89 4.64 16.37
C ILE A 155 -1.51 3.44 17.10
N PRO A 156 -1.06 3.10 18.32
CA PRO A 156 -1.67 2.04 19.12
C PRO A 156 -3.15 2.36 19.34
N SER A 157 -4.03 1.48 18.90
CA SER A 157 -5.46 1.56 19.25
C SER A 157 -5.72 0.46 20.27
N ALA A 158 -6.34 0.80 21.40
CA ALA A 158 -6.71 -0.11 22.49
C ALA A 158 -7.80 -1.14 22.11
N ALA A 159 -8.10 -1.32 20.82
CA ALA A 159 -9.04 -2.32 20.36
C ALA A 159 -8.46 -3.71 20.67
N PRO A 160 -9.23 -4.60 21.33
CA PRO A 160 -8.75 -5.92 21.70
C PRO A 160 -8.14 -6.63 20.49
N GLN A 161 -6.96 -7.21 20.68
CA GLN A 161 -6.50 -8.34 19.88
C GLN A 161 -7.62 -9.38 19.93
N ALA A 162 -8.51 -9.38 18.93
CA ALA A 162 -9.46 -10.46 18.78
C ALA A 162 -8.62 -11.73 18.59
N ALA A 163 -8.84 -12.67 19.50
CA ALA A 163 -8.15 -13.94 19.66
C ALA A 163 -7.81 -14.61 18.31
N PRO A 164 -6.74 -15.44 18.27
CA PRO A 164 -6.50 -16.33 17.13
C PRO A 164 -7.81 -17.06 16.80
N LEU A 165 -8.19 -17.10 15.53
CA LEU A 165 -9.33 -17.90 15.10
C LEU A 165 -9.17 -19.31 15.70
N PRO A 166 -10.17 -19.84 16.42
CA PRO A 166 -10.09 -21.22 16.87
C PRO A 166 -9.90 -22.08 15.63
N VAL A 167 -8.81 -22.85 15.63
CA VAL A 167 -8.62 -23.95 14.70
C VAL A 167 -9.79 -24.90 14.97
N GLN A 168 -10.77 -24.92 14.07
CA GLN A 168 -11.81 -25.95 14.00
C GLN A 168 -11.54 -26.80 12.77
#